data_AF-A0A6L4ALJ4-F1
#
_entry.id   AF-A0A6L4ALJ4-F1
#
_cell.length_a   1.000
_cell.length_b   1.000
_cell.length_c   1.000
_cell.angle_alpha   90.00
_cell.angle_beta   90.00
_cell.angle_gamma   90.00
#
_symmetry.space_group_name_H-M   'P 1'
#
loop_
_entity.id
_entity.type
_entity.pdbx_description
1 polymer ?
#
loop_
_entity_poly.entity_id
_entity_poly.type
_entity_poly.pdbx_seq_one_letter_code
_entity_poly.pdbx_strand_id
1 'polypeptide(L)' 'MALSKEELKAAILEKCEKSPKPQLYVKDFYACDPEAKPRDVKNLANDLVKEGKLMFWSSGSTTMYALKSRIKNEEGEGGI' A
#
# COMPACT_ATOMS: atom_id res chain seq x y z
N MET A 1 -16.83 12.95 -0.71
CA MET A 1 -17.25 11.81 0.12
C MET A 1 -16.03 10.91 0.27
N ALA A 2 -15.61 10.62 1.49
CA ALA A 2 -14.57 9.61 1.72
C ALA A 2 -15.02 8.28 1.10
N LEU A 3 -14.11 7.62 0.39
CA LEU A 3 -14.36 6.31 -0.20
C LEU A 3 -14.66 5.31 0.91
N SER A 4 -15.54 4.35 0.65
CA SER A 4 -15.78 3.25 1.57
C SER A 4 -14.47 2.46 1.75
N LYS A 5 -14.31 1.77 2.89
CA LYS A 5 -13.10 0.99 3.19
C LYS A 5 -12.71 0.02 2.07
N GLU A 6 -13.70 -0.59 1.42
CA GLU A 6 -13.51 -1.52 0.30
C GLU A 6 -13.09 -0.79 -0.99
N GLU A 7 -13.72 0.35 -1.28
CA GLU A 7 -13.37 1.17 -2.44
C GLU A 7 -11.96 1.75 -2.31
N LEU A 8 -11.57 2.19 -1.11
CA LEU A 8 -10.22 2.67 -0.84
C LEU A 8 -9.19 1.55 -0.97
N LYS A 9 -9.49 0.33 -0.49
CA LYS A 9 -8.63 -0.84 -0.73
C LYS A 9 -8.45 -1.12 -2.22
N ALA A 10 -9.54 -1.07 -3.00
CA ALA A 10 -9.48 -1.23 -4.45
C ALA A 10 -8.65 -0.12 -5.12
N ALA A 11 -8.85 1.14 -4.72
CA ALA A 11 -8.10 2.28 -5.22
C ALA A 11 -6.59 2.17 -4.91
N ILE A 12 -6.21 1.66 -3.74
CA ILE A 12 -4.81 1.39 -3.39
C ILE A 12 -4.21 0.31 -4.31
N LEU A 13 -4.94 -0.78 -4.55
CA LEU A 13 -4.49 -1.86 -5.45
C LEU A 13 -4.34 -1.34 -6.88
N GLU A 14 -5.36 -0.66 -7.41
CA GLU A 14 -5.30 -0.03 -8.73
C GLU A 14 -4.16 0.99 -8.83
N LYS A 15 -3.90 1.76 -7.76
CA LYS A 15 -2.77 2.71 -7.74
C LYS A 15 -1.44 1.98 -7.88
N CYS A 16 -1.27 0.85 -7.17
CA CYS A 16 -0.09 0.01 -7.32
C CYS A 16 0.01 -0.61 -8.72
N GLU A 17 -1.11 -0.94 -9.37
CA GLU A 17 -1.14 -1.46 -10.75
C GLU A 17 -0.89 -0.37 -11.80
N LYS A 18 -1.39 0.84 -11.62
CA LYS A 18 -1.21 1.91 -12.61
C LYS A 18 0.12 2.62 -12.43
N SER A 19 0.75 2.50 -11.27
CA SER A 19 2.00 3.20 -10.99
C SER A 19 3.18 2.61 -11.78
N PRO A 20 4.07 3.48 -12.30
CA PRO A 20 5.27 3.05 -13.02
C PRO A 20 6.31 2.42 -12.10
N LYS A 21 6.29 2.79 -10.81
CA LYS A 21 7.15 2.19 -9.80
C LYS A 21 6.46 0.95 -9.23
N PRO A 22 7.17 -0.18 -9.07
CA PRO A 22 6.63 -1.36 -8.42
C PRO A 22 6.33 -1.11 -6.94
N GLN A 23 6.98 -0.10 -6.36
CA GLN A 23 7.06 0.26 -4.97
C GLN A 23 6.50 1.67 -4.73
N LEU A 24 5.54 1.83 -3.83
CA LEU A 24 4.91 3.13 -3.51
C LEU A 24 5.01 3.44 -2.03
N TYR A 25 5.13 4.72 -1.68
CA TYR A 25 5.07 5.14 -0.29
C TYR A 25 3.63 5.20 0.19
N VAL A 26 3.41 5.01 1.49
CA VAL A 26 2.08 5.16 2.11
C VAL A 26 1.44 6.52 1.81
N LYS A 27 2.26 7.57 1.68
CA LYS A 27 1.80 8.92 1.32
C LYS A 27 1.24 9.02 -0.09
N ASP A 28 1.68 8.16 -1.01
CA ASP A 28 1.16 8.12 -2.39
C ASP A 28 -0.29 7.61 -2.41
N PHE A 29 -0.70 6.85 -1.38
CA PHE A 29 -2.09 6.40 -1.22
C PHE A 29 -3.01 7.46 -0.61
N TYR A 30 -2.47 8.46 0.07
CA TYR A 30 -3.29 9.60 0.52
C TYR A 30 -3.82 10.41 -0.66
N ALA A 31 -3.16 10.30 -1.83
CA ALA A 31 -3.67 10.88 -3.07
C ALA A 31 -4.85 10.08 -3.67
N CYS A 32 -5.09 8.84 -3.24
CA CYS A 32 -6.26 8.05 -3.67
C CYS A 32 -7.54 8.54 -2.98
N ASP A 33 -7.43 8.95 -1.71
CA ASP A 33 -8.51 9.58 -0.97
C ASP A 33 -7.94 10.66 -0.03
N PRO A 34 -8.01 11.94 -0.44
CA PRO A 34 -7.54 13.05 0.39
C PRO A 34 -8.46 13.34 1.58
N GLU A 35 -9.70 12.83 1.58
CA GLU A 35 -10.63 12.95 2.71
C GLU A 35 -10.43 11.83 3.75
N ALA A 36 -9.83 10.70 3.35
CA ALA A 36 -9.48 9.62 4.26
C ALA A 36 -8.38 10.03 5.22
N LYS A 37 -8.51 9.60 6.48
CA LYS A 37 -7.46 9.84 7.48
C LYS A 37 -6.22 9.02 7.10
N PRO A 38 -5.01 9.58 7.21
CA PRO A 38 -3.75 8.87 6.95
C PRO A 38 -3.64 7.53 7.71
N ARG A 39 -4.19 7.49 8.93
CA ARG A 39 -4.24 6.29 9.77
C ARG A 39 -5.13 5.20 9.17
N ASP A 40 -6.27 5.56 8.58
CA ASP A 40 -7.19 4.60 7.96
C ASP A 40 -6.58 4.04 6.68
N VAL A 41 -5.98 4.89 5.84
CA VAL A 41 -5.25 4.45 4.63
C VAL A 41 -4.14 3.46 5.01
N LYS A 42 -3.33 3.79 6.04
CA LYS A 42 -2.29 2.88 6.54
C LYS A 42 -2.87 1.56 7.05
N ASN A 43 -3.96 1.60 7.82
CA ASN A 43 -4.58 0.38 8.35
C ASN A 43 -5.10 -0.52 7.21
N LEU A 44 -5.77 0.06 6.21
CA LEU A 44 -6.28 -0.68 5.06
C LEU A 44 -5.15 -1.26 4.20
N ALA A 45 -4.06 -0.52 3.99
CA ALA A 45 -2.87 -1.03 3.31
C ALA A 45 -2.25 -2.21 4.08
N ASN A 46 -2.17 -2.13 5.41
CA ASN A 46 -1.71 -3.26 6.24
C ASN A 46 -2.66 -4.45 6.19
N ASP A 47 -3.97 -4.23 6.14
CA ASP A 47 -4.92 -5.32 5.97
C ASP A 47 -4.74 -6.02 4.60
N LEU A 48 -4.47 -5.26 3.53
CA LEU A 48 -4.13 -5.83 2.23
C LEU A 48 -2.81 -6.64 2.24
N VAL A 49 -1.88 -6.29 3.13
CA VAL A 49 -0.66 -7.08 3.36
C VAL A 49 -0.98 -8.38 4.10
N LYS A 50 -1.84 -8.33 5.12
CA LYS A 50 -2.32 -9.54 5.82
C LYS A 50 -3.11 -10.47 4.89
N GLU A 51 -3.89 -9.89 3.97
CA GLU A 51 -4.58 -10.62 2.90
C GLU A 51 -3.62 -11.20 1.85
N GLY A 52 -2.33 -10.85 1.90
CA GLY A 52 -1.31 -11.32 0.96
C GLY A 52 -1.38 -10.68 -0.43
N LYS A 53 -2.15 -9.60 -0.60
CA LYS A 53 -2.27 -8.85 -1.87
C LYS A 53 -1.13 -7.85 -2.03
N LEU A 54 -0.75 -7.20 -0.93
CA LEU A 54 0.37 -6.26 -0.90
C LEU A 54 1.55 -6.83 -0.12
N MET A 55 2.73 -6.32 -0.43
CA MET A 55 3.94 -6.43 0.37
C MET A 55 4.18 -5.11 1.08
N PHE A 56 4.74 -5.18 2.29
CA PHE A 56 5.13 -4.04 3.11
C PHE A 56 6.63 -4.10 3.37
N TRP A 57 7.29 -2.96 3.32
CA TRP A 57 8.65 -2.81 3.85
C TRP A 57 8.81 -1.45 4.52
N SER A 58 9.71 -1.42 5.51
CA SER A 58 10.16 -0.19 6.13
C SER A 58 11.22 0.46 5.24
N SER A 59 11.08 1.74 4.95
CA SER A 59 12.06 2.54 4.21
C SER A 59 12.46 3.73 5.08
N GLY A 60 13.37 3.49 6.02
CA GLY A 60 13.86 4.50 6.96
C GLY A 60 12.74 5.11 7.80
N SER A 61 12.45 6.40 7.58
CA SER A 61 11.42 7.16 8.31
C SER A 61 10.00 6.96 7.79
N THR A 62 9.81 6.15 6.74
CA THR A 62 8.50 5.93 6.10
C THR A 62 8.26 4.46 5.76
N THR A 63 7.04 4.17 5.34
CA THR A 63 6.60 2.81 4.99
C THR A 63 6.19 2.77 3.53
N MET A 64 6.56 1.68 2.87
CA MET A 64 6.25 1.49 1.46
C MET A 64 5.48 0.18 1.26
N TYR A 65 4.70 0.16 0.19
CA TYR A 65 3.83 -0.94 -0.19
C TYR A 65 3.89 -1.19 -1.69
N ALA A 66 3.71 -2.45 -2.07
CA ALA A 66 3.66 -2.86 -3.46
C ALA A 66 2.71 -4.03 -3.65
N LEU A 67 2.27 -4.21 -4.89
CA LEU A 67 1.62 -5.45 -5.29
C LEU A 67 2.59 -6.61 -5.25
N LYS A 68 2.18 -7.66 -4.54
CA LYS A 68 2.90 -8.92 -4.49
C LYS A 68 3.08 -9.54 -5.89
N SER A 69 2.13 -9.31 -6.80
CA SER A 69 2.25 -9.78 -8.19
C SER A 69 3.31 -9.04 -9.01
N ARG A 70 3.71 -7.83 -8.60
CA ARG A 70 4.70 -7.00 -9.33
C ARG A 70 6.10 -7.07 -8.74
N ILE A 71 6.20 -7.45 -7.48
CA ILE A 71 7.48 -7.66 -6.82
C ILE A 71 7.75 -9.15 -6.74
N LYS A 72 8.72 -9.59 -7.54
CA LYS A 72 9.36 -10.88 -7.33
C LYS A 72 10.21 -10.72 -6.06
N ASN A 73 9.86 -11.42 -4.99
CA ASN A 73 10.69 -11.45 -3.79
C ASN A 73 12.09 -11.95 -4.17
N GLU A 74 13.08 -11.06 -4.20
CA GLU A 74 14.51 -11.44 -4.19
C GLU A 74 15.17 -11.21 -2.82
N GLU A 75 14.47 -10.67 -1.83
CA GLU A 75 14.90 -10.61 -0.42
C GLU A 75 13.69 -11.00 0.44
N GLY A 76 13.68 -12.04 1.29
CA GLY A 76 14.83 -12.67 1.95
C GLY A 76 15.34 -11.74 3.03
N GLU A 77 14.80 -11.89 4.25
CA GLU A 77 15.35 -11.36 5.51
C GLU A 77 15.11 -9.86 5.79
N GLY A 78 14.89 -9.53 7.08
CA GLY A 78 14.79 -8.14 7.53
C GLY A 78 13.41 -7.67 8.00
N GLY A 79 12.58 -8.56 8.54
CA GLY A 79 11.62 -8.14 9.56
C GLY A 79 12.36 -7.93 10.87
N ILE A 80 12.61 -6.68 11.25
CA ILE A 80 12.91 -6.29 12.63
C ILE A 80 11.62 -5.88 13.34
#